data_AF-A0A7Y5W079-F1
#
_entry.id   AF-A0A7Y5W079-F1
#
_cell.length_a   1.000
_cell.length_b   1.000
_cell.length_c   1.000
_cell.angle_alpha   90.00
_cell.angle_beta   90.00
_cell.angle_gamma   90.00
#
_symmetry.space_group_name_H-M   'P 1'
#
loop_
_entity.id
_entity.type
_entity.pdbx_description
1 polymer ?
#
loop_
_entity_poly.entity_id
_entity_poly.type
_entity_poly.pdbx_seq_one_letter_code
_entity_poly.pdbx_strand_id
1 'polypeptide(L)'
;MSQADSFQQSFPDESFADLNERSALRLLRLGLSQPNRPIDALIERLLAPGGHDWFKKVLQTPTFKTCVGDPTAALVTGRVMLVQLTALKEAAKSLGADRDRENRLIARVAYDLSIAAALAHHGRIITGQKRSELLPVLTDLAEALPEPWAGMVIRATEALDRAE
;
A
#
# COMPACT_ATOMS: atom_id res chain seq x y z
N MET A 1 12.35 64.37 -11.36
CA MET A 1 13.39 63.87 -10.44
C MET A 1 13.02 62.44 -10.11
N SER A 2 13.69 61.49 -10.75
CA SER A 2 13.35 60.06 -10.73
C SER A 2 14.47 59.32 -9.99
N GLN A 3 14.14 58.69 -8.86
CA GLN A 3 15.01 57.73 -8.17
C GLN A 3 14.63 56.35 -8.68
N ALA A 4 15.57 55.68 -9.34
CA ALA A 4 15.51 54.25 -9.64
C ALA A 4 16.68 53.59 -8.93
N ASP A 5 16.42 53.10 -7.72
CA ASP A 5 17.33 52.22 -6.97
C ASP A 5 17.43 50.88 -7.69
N SER A 6 18.61 50.61 -8.24
CA SER A 6 18.95 49.32 -8.85
C SER A 6 19.51 48.39 -7.78
N PHE A 7 18.70 47.46 -7.28
CA PHE A 7 19.15 46.33 -6.48
C PHE A 7 19.85 45.30 -7.39
N GLN A 8 21.16 45.44 -7.57
CA GLN A 8 22.01 44.35 -8.07
C GLN A 8 22.37 43.43 -6.90
N GLN A 9 21.48 42.51 -6.54
CA GLN A 9 21.89 41.32 -5.78
C GLN A 9 22.67 40.41 -6.73
N SER A 10 23.99 40.48 -6.64
CA SER A 10 24.88 39.52 -7.29
C SER A 10 24.71 38.18 -6.60
N PHE A 11 24.23 37.18 -7.33
CA PHE A 11 24.29 35.79 -6.88
C PHE A 11 25.77 35.36 -6.90
N PRO A 12 26.28 34.69 -5.85
CA PRO A 12 27.63 34.17 -5.87
C PRO A 12 27.77 33.12 -6.98
N ASP A 13 28.87 33.21 -7.73
CA ASP A 13 29.36 32.21 -8.68
C ASP A 13 29.73 30.92 -7.92
N GLU A 14 28.73 30.18 -7.45
CA GLU A 14 28.94 28.83 -6.93
C GLU A 14 29.20 27.89 -8.11
N SER A 15 30.48 27.63 -8.35
CA SER A 15 30.95 26.63 -9.31
C SER A 15 30.39 25.25 -8.95
N PHE A 16 29.49 24.74 -9.79
CA PHE A 16 28.93 23.38 -9.70
C PHE A 16 29.94 22.25 -9.99
N ALA A 17 31.22 22.57 -10.19
CA ALA A 17 32.26 21.62 -10.58
C ALA A 17 32.58 20.57 -9.50
N ASP A 18 32.18 20.80 -8.24
CA ASP A 18 32.40 19.88 -7.11
C ASP A 18 31.19 18.97 -6.79
N LEU A 19 30.19 18.92 -7.68
CA LEU A 19 29.11 17.94 -7.57
C LEU A 19 29.64 16.53 -7.84
N ASN A 20 30.13 15.88 -6.77
CA ASN A 20 30.50 14.49 -6.85
C ASN A 20 29.29 13.62 -7.24
N GLU A 21 29.57 12.48 -7.89
CA GLU A 21 28.56 11.55 -8.39
C GLU A 21 27.57 11.08 -7.31
N ARG A 22 28.01 10.95 -6.06
CA ARG A 22 27.13 10.57 -4.94
C ARG A 22 26.15 11.69 -4.57
N SER A 23 26.57 12.96 -4.64
CA SER A 23 25.71 14.12 -4.44
C SER A 23 24.70 14.28 -5.58
N ALA A 24 25.12 14.07 -6.82
CA ALA A 24 24.23 14.07 -7.99
C ALA A 24 23.18 12.94 -7.92
N LEU A 25 23.58 11.72 -7.53
CA LEU A 25 22.65 10.60 -7.30
C LEU A 25 21.69 10.87 -6.13
N ARG A 26 22.15 11.56 -5.08
CA ARG A 26 21.29 11.94 -3.94
C ARG A 26 20.28 13.01 -4.34
N LEU A 27 20.67 13.98 -5.17
CA LEU A 27 19.77 15.00 -5.72
C LEU A 27 18.77 14.41 -6.73
N LEU A 28 19.20 13.48 -7.59
CA LEU A 28 18.30 12.73 -8.47
C LEU A 28 17.31 11.89 -7.66
N ARG A 29 17.75 11.22 -6.60
CA ARG A 29 16.86 10.47 -5.69
C ARG A 29 15.92 11.37 -4.90
N LEU A 30 16.33 12.60 -4.57
CA LEU A 30 15.46 13.60 -3.95
C LEU A 30 14.39 14.10 -4.94
N GLY A 31 14.73 14.25 -6.22
CA GLY A 31 13.77 14.59 -7.29
C GLY A 31 12.86 13.43 -7.71
N LEU A 32 13.32 12.19 -7.52
CA LEU A 32 12.61 10.94 -7.83
C LEU A 32 11.98 10.27 -6.61
N SER A 33 11.94 10.95 -5.45
CA SER A 33 11.28 10.44 -4.25
C SER A 33 9.78 10.40 -4.50
N GLN A 34 9.33 9.33 -5.17
CA GLN A 34 7.94 8.90 -5.16
C GLN A 34 7.49 8.94 -3.70
N PRO A 35 6.37 9.62 -3.38
CA PRO A 35 5.88 9.67 -2.02
C PRO A 35 5.73 8.22 -1.52
N ASN A 36 6.46 7.87 -0.45
CA ASN A 36 6.42 6.53 0.15
C ASN A 36 4.96 6.12 0.31
N ARG A 37 4.52 5.13 -0.49
CA ARG A 37 3.14 4.68 -0.46
C ARG A 37 2.97 3.88 0.83
N PRO A 38 1.84 4.00 1.53
CA PRO A 38 1.61 3.22 2.75
C PRO A 38 1.74 1.70 2.57
N ILE A 39 1.56 1.18 1.35
CA ILE A 39 1.75 -0.23 1.01
C ILE A 39 3.23 -0.65 1.04
N ASP A 40 4.17 0.25 0.76
CA ASP A 40 5.59 -0.08 0.62
C ASP A 40 6.16 -0.61 1.95
N ALA A 41 5.71 -0.05 3.09
CA ALA A 41 6.09 -0.55 4.42
C ALA A 41 5.53 -1.95 4.73
N LEU A 42 4.38 -2.31 4.15
CA LEU A 42 3.83 -3.65 4.26
C LEU A 42 4.62 -4.64 3.39
N ILE A 43 4.94 -4.26 2.15
CA ILE A 43 5.76 -5.08 1.25
C ILE A 43 7.13 -5.35 1.88
N GLU A 44 7.80 -4.31 2.38
CA GLU A 44 9.07 -4.45 3.10
C GLU A 44 8.94 -5.45 4.26
N ARG A 45 7.85 -5.37 5.03
CA ARG A 45 7.60 -6.29 6.15
C ARG A 45 7.40 -7.74 5.71
N LEU A 46 6.70 -7.96 4.60
CA LEU A 46 6.43 -9.29 4.04
C LEU A 46 7.69 -9.94 3.47
N LEU A 47 8.56 -9.15 2.82
CA LEU A 47 9.82 -9.61 2.23
C LEU A 47 10.93 -9.82 3.26
N ALA A 48 10.85 -9.19 4.43
CA ALA A 48 11.81 -9.38 5.51
C ALA A 48 11.82 -10.83 6.03
N PRO A 49 12.94 -11.32 6.62
CA PRO A 49 13.00 -12.64 7.23
C PRO A 49 11.86 -12.90 8.21
N GLY A 50 11.15 -14.01 8.05
CA GLY A 50 9.97 -14.37 8.85
C GLY A 50 8.70 -13.58 8.52
N GLY A 51 8.68 -12.80 7.43
CA GLY A 51 7.51 -12.05 6.97
C GLY A 51 6.29 -12.92 6.68
N HIS A 52 6.48 -14.10 6.07
CA HIS A 52 5.37 -15.04 5.83
C HIS A 52 4.78 -15.61 7.13
N ASP A 53 5.60 -15.93 8.12
CA ASP A 53 5.11 -16.42 9.41
C ASP A 53 4.45 -15.33 10.23
N TRP A 54 4.96 -14.11 10.13
CA TRP A 54 4.29 -12.91 10.63
C TRP A 54 2.91 -12.75 9.99
N PHE A 55 2.82 -12.82 8.66
CA PHE A 55 1.55 -12.71 7.95
C PHE A 55 0.54 -13.77 8.39
N LYS A 56 0.97 -15.03 8.57
CA LYS A 56 0.12 -16.08 9.15
C LYS A 56 -0.42 -15.71 10.54
N LYS A 57 0.40 -15.09 11.39
CA LYS A 57 -0.04 -14.60 12.72
C LYS A 57 -1.00 -13.42 12.60
N VAL A 58 -0.80 -12.52 11.64
CA VAL A 58 -1.72 -11.40 11.36
C VAL A 58 -3.12 -11.92 11.03
N LEU A 59 -3.22 -12.97 10.22
CA LEU A 59 -4.50 -13.61 9.92
C LEU A 59 -5.18 -14.20 11.16
N GLN A 60 -4.42 -14.52 12.22
CA GLN A 60 -4.99 -15.05 13.46
C GLN A 60 -5.47 -13.96 14.45
N THR A 61 -5.32 -12.68 14.11
CA THR A 61 -5.71 -11.55 14.96
C THR A 61 -7.24 -11.41 15.09
N PRO A 62 -7.74 -10.75 16.16
CA PRO A 62 -9.17 -10.54 16.36
C PRO A 62 -9.86 -9.80 15.20
N THR A 63 -9.16 -8.90 14.52
CA THR A 63 -9.68 -8.14 13.37
C THR A 63 -10.18 -9.06 12.27
N PHE A 64 -9.42 -10.11 11.94
CA PHE A 64 -9.84 -11.10 10.95
C PHE A 64 -10.89 -12.05 11.52
N LYS A 65 -10.61 -12.65 12.68
CA LYS A 65 -11.47 -13.70 13.24
C LYS A 65 -12.91 -13.24 13.49
N THR A 66 -13.07 -12.03 14.00
CA THR A 66 -14.40 -11.47 14.32
C THR A 66 -15.22 -11.21 13.06
N CYS A 67 -14.58 -10.78 11.97
CA CYS A 67 -15.29 -10.41 10.74
C CYS A 67 -15.54 -11.61 9.81
N VAL A 68 -14.57 -12.52 9.68
CA VAL A 68 -14.58 -13.57 8.63
C VAL A 68 -14.42 -15.00 9.16
N GLY A 69 -14.27 -15.21 10.46
CA GLY A 69 -14.10 -16.55 11.05
C GLY A 69 -12.70 -17.12 10.81
N ASP A 70 -12.57 -18.17 9.99
CA ASP A 70 -11.28 -18.67 9.52
C ASP A 70 -10.88 -17.95 8.23
N PRO A 71 -10.01 -16.91 8.30
CA PRO A 71 -9.67 -16.12 7.14
C PRO A 71 -8.94 -16.92 6.06
N THR A 72 -8.17 -17.95 6.46
CA THR A 72 -7.33 -18.70 5.51
C THR A 72 -8.18 -19.45 4.50
N ALA A 73 -9.17 -20.19 4.99
CA ALA A 73 -10.12 -20.86 4.11
C ALA A 73 -11.11 -19.87 3.51
N ALA A 74 -11.68 -18.96 4.31
CA ALA A 74 -12.83 -18.19 3.88
C ALA A 74 -12.49 -17.15 2.80
N LEU A 75 -11.41 -16.37 2.98
CA LEU A 75 -11.05 -15.31 2.03
C LEU A 75 -10.57 -15.90 0.71
N VAL A 76 -9.76 -16.95 0.73
CA VAL A 76 -9.18 -17.54 -0.49
C VAL A 76 -10.24 -18.26 -1.33
N THR A 77 -11.19 -18.95 -0.68
CA THR A 77 -12.23 -19.75 -1.37
C THR A 77 -13.47 -18.95 -1.78
N GLY A 78 -13.53 -17.65 -1.44
CA GLY A 78 -14.68 -16.80 -1.77
C GLY A 78 -15.94 -17.08 -0.95
N ARG A 79 -15.82 -17.80 0.18
CA ARG A 79 -16.96 -18.10 1.08
C ARG A 79 -17.40 -16.91 1.94
N VAL A 80 -16.60 -15.83 1.98
CA VAL A 80 -16.92 -14.63 2.74
C VAL A 80 -17.90 -13.76 1.97
N MET A 81 -18.99 -13.37 2.63
CA MET A 81 -19.99 -12.46 2.04
C MET A 81 -19.43 -11.05 1.90
N LEU A 82 -19.91 -10.30 0.88
CA LEU A 82 -19.49 -8.92 0.64
C LEU A 82 -19.68 -7.99 1.87
N VAL A 83 -20.73 -8.22 2.66
CA VAL A 83 -20.98 -7.49 3.90
C VAL A 83 -19.89 -7.71 4.95
N GLN A 84 -19.36 -8.93 5.06
CA GLN A 84 -18.26 -9.26 5.98
C GLN A 84 -16.94 -8.66 5.52
N LEU A 85 -16.67 -8.65 4.20
CA LEU A 85 -15.51 -7.96 3.62
C LEU A 85 -15.57 -6.45 3.88
N THR A 86 -16.76 -5.86 3.76
CA THR A 86 -16.98 -4.46 4.08
C THR A 86 -16.74 -4.19 5.57
N ALA A 87 -17.23 -5.05 6.46
CA ALA A 87 -16.99 -4.94 7.89
C ALA A 87 -15.49 -5.06 8.24
N LEU A 88 -14.77 -6.00 7.63
CA LEU A 88 -13.31 -6.16 7.80
C LEU A 88 -12.57 -4.89 7.37
N LYS A 89 -12.93 -4.31 6.22
CA LYS A 89 -12.35 -3.07 5.70
C LYS A 89 -12.56 -1.89 6.64
N GLU A 90 -13.76 -1.74 7.22
CA GLU A 90 -14.02 -0.65 8.17
C GLU A 90 -13.31 -0.89 9.51
N ALA A 91 -13.29 -2.12 10.03
CA ALA A 91 -12.50 -2.48 11.22
C ALA A 91 -11.01 -2.19 11.03
N ALA A 92 -10.48 -2.47 9.83
CA ALA A 92 -9.11 -2.15 9.45
C ALA A 92 -8.84 -0.64 9.48
N LYS A 93 -9.75 0.21 8.99
CA LYS A 93 -9.60 1.67 9.10
C LYS A 93 -9.53 2.14 10.56
N SER A 94 -10.41 1.60 11.42
CA SER A 94 -10.40 1.93 12.85
C SER A 94 -9.07 1.54 13.50
N LEU A 95 -8.54 0.34 13.19
CA LEU A 95 -7.23 -0.09 13.69
C LEU A 95 -6.07 0.74 13.11
N GLY A 96 -6.19 1.20 11.87
CA GLY A 96 -5.16 2.02 11.21
C GLY A 96 -4.95 3.41 11.83
N ALA A 97 -5.88 3.87 12.67
CA ALA A 97 -5.73 5.11 13.43
C ALA A 97 -4.81 4.95 14.66
N ASP A 98 -4.35 3.74 14.97
CA ASP A 98 -3.45 3.46 16.09
C ASP A 98 -2.05 4.06 15.88
N ARG A 99 -1.43 4.51 16.97
CA ARG A 99 -0.07 5.04 17.01
C ARG A 99 0.99 3.94 16.95
N ASP A 100 0.63 2.71 17.30
CA ASP A 100 1.51 1.57 17.17
C ASP A 100 1.75 1.18 15.70
N ARG A 101 3.02 0.95 15.35
CA ARG A 101 3.43 0.64 13.96
C ARG A 101 2.90 -0.71 13.52
N GLU A 102 2.91 -1.70 14.40
CA GLU A 102 2.48 -3.06 14.10
C GLU A 102 0.97 -3.10 13.82
N ASN A 103 0.17 -2.43 14.66
CA ASN A 103 -1.26 -2.28 14.43
C ASN A 103 -1.60 -1.63 13.09
N ARG A 104 -0.82 -0.64 12.64
CA ARG A 104 -1.00 -0.04 11.31
C ARG A 104 -0.69 -1.00 10.17
N LEU A 105 0.32 -1.86 10.30
CA LEU A 105 0.62 -2.88 9.31
C LEU A 105 -0.48 -3.96 9.25
N ILE A 106 -0.97 -4.41 10.41
CA ILE A 106 -2.11 -5.34 10.50
C ILE A 106 -3.35 -4.74 9.83
N ALA A 107 -3.66 -3.47 10.14
CA ALA A 107 -4.73 -2.72 9.51
C ALA A 107 -4.56 -2.67 7.99
N ARG A 108 -3.35 -2.41 7.51
CA ARG A 108 -3.06 -2.37 6.07
C ARG A 108 -3.35 -3.71 5.39
N VAL A 109 -2.88 -4.82 5.98
CA VAL A 109 -3.17 -6.17 5.48
C VAL A 109 -4.67 -6.44 5.41
N ALA A 110 -5.41 -6.15 6.50
CA ALA A 110 -6.85 -6.36 6.55
C ALA A 110 -7.60 -5.51 5.51
N TYR A 111 -7.18 -4.26 5.33
CA TYR A 111 -7.76 -3.36 4.35
C TYR A 111 -7.54 -3.86 2.92
N ASP A 112 -6.30 -4.11 2.51
CA ASP A 112 -5.99 -4.50 1.13
C ASP A 112 -6.55 -5.89 0.78
N LEU A 113 -6.45 -6.87 1.70
CA LEU A 113 -7.02 -8.21 1.46
C LEU A 113 -8.54 -8.19 1.36
N SER A 114 -9.23 -7.33 2.12
CA SER A 114 -10.69 -7.23 2.02
C SER A 114 -11.13 -6.69 0.65
N ILE A 115 -10.39 -5.73 0.09
CA ILE A 115 -10.63 -5.17 -1.24
C ILE A 115 -10.31 -6.21 -2.30
N ALA A 116 -9.15 -6.87 -2.20
CA ALA A 116 -8.75 -7.92 -3.14
C ALA A 116 -9.77 -9.06 -3.18
N ALA A 117 -10.22 -9.54 -2.02
CA ALA A 117 -11.24 -10.59 -1.94
C ALA A 117 -12.60 -10.13 -2.52
N ALA A 118 -13.00 -8.88 -2.29
CA ALA A 118 -14.25 -8.34 -2.85
C ALA A 118 -14.20 -8.25 -4.38
N LEU A 119 -13.05 -7.88 -4.93
CA LEU A 119 -12.83 -7.87 -6.38
C LEU A 119 -12.77 -9.29 -6.96
N ALA A 120 -11.93 -10.16 -6.40
CA ALA A 120 -11.69 -11.50 -6.93
C ALA A 120 -12.94 -12.39 -6.91
N HIS A 121 -13.77 -12.28 -5.87
CA HIS A 121 -14.90 -13.20 -5.67
C HIS A 121 -16.26 -12.58 -6.01
N HIS A 122 -16.40 -11.26 -5.86
CA HIS A 122 -17.68 -10.58 -6.04
C HIS A 122 -17.68 -9.57 -7.20
N GLY A 123 -16.51 -9.25 -7.79
CA GLY A 123 -16.39 -8.22 -8.82
C GLY A 123 -16.81 -6.83 -8.33
N ARG A 124 -16.68 -6.55 -7.02
CA ARG A 124 -17.12 -5.29 -6.40
C ARG A 124 -15.95 -4.53 -5.79
N ILE A 125 -15.86 -3.24 -6.14
CA ILE A 125 -14.98 -2.28 -5.46
C ILE A 125 -15.70 -1.79 -4.20
N ILE A 126 -15.13 -2.07 -3.03
CA ILE A 126 -15.68 -1.65 -1.73
C ILE A 126 -14.94 -0.46 -1.10
N THR A 127 -14.12 0.25 -1.89
CA THR A 127 -13.35 1.41 -1.48
C THR A 127 -13.65 2.62 -2.36
N GLY A 128 -13.37 3.83 -1.86
CA GLY A 128 -13.46 5.06 -2.65
C GLY A 128 -12.20 5.37 -3.46
N GLN A 129 -11.14 4.58 -3.34
CA GLN A 129 -9.91 4.74 -4.13
C GLN A 129 -10.18 4.48 -5.62
N LYS A 130 -9.49 5.22 -6.50
CA LYS A 130 -9.64 5.06 -7.94
C LYS A 130 -8.99 3.76 -8.40
N ARG A 131 -9.50 3.19 -9.50
CA ARG A 131 -8.92 1.96 -10.09
C ARG A 131 -7.44 2.11 -10.44
N SER A 132 -7.08 3.25 -11.04
CA SER A 132 -5.70 3.58 -11.39
C SER A 132 -4.75 3.67 -10.19
N GLU A 133 -5.28 3.87 -8.98
CA GLU A 133 -4.51 3.87 -7.73
C GLU A 133 -4.44 2.47 -7.13
N LEU A 134 -5.50 1.67 -7.26
CA LEU A 134 -5.59 0.31 -6.72
C LEU A 134 -4.74 -0.70 -7.49
N LEU A 135 -4.74 -0.63 -8.82
CA LEU A 135 -4.04 -1.61 -9.66
C LEU A 135 -2.55 -1.76 -9.32
N PRO A 136 -1.74 -0.68 -9.25
CA PRO A 136 -0.33 -0.83 -8.87
C PRO A 136 -0.16 -1.35 -7.45
N VAL A 137 -1.00 -0.90 -6.50
CA VAL A 137 -0.94 -1.35 -5.10
C VAL A 137 -1.20 -2.85 -4.97
N LEU A 138 -2.23 -3.37 -5.64
CA LEU A 138 -2.56 -4.79 -5.61
C LEU A 138 -1.55 -5.64 -6.37
N THR A 139 -0.98 -5.12 -7.45
CA THR A 139 0.08 -5.80 -8.20
C THR A 139 1.32 -5.99 -7.34
N ASP A 140 1.83 -4.91 -6.73
CA ASP A 140 3.00 -4.98 -5.86
C ASP A 140 2.76 -5.87 -4.63
N LEU A 141 1.52 -5.84 -4.08
CA LEU A 141 1.14 -6.70 -2.97
C LEU A 141 1.10 -8.18 -3.36
N ALA A 142 0.64 -8.51 -4.57
CA ALA A 142 0.60 -9.89 -5.04
C ALA A 142 2.01 -10.52 -5.10
N GLU A 143 3.01 -9.75 -5.50
CA GLU A 143 4.41 -10.20 -5.57
C GLU A 143 5.02 -10.49 -4.20
N ALA A 144 4.58 -9.78 -3.15
CA ALA A 144 5.10 -9.91 -1.80
C ALA A 144 4.37 -10.96 -0.95
N LEU A 145 3.19 -11.42 -1.37
CA LEU A 145 2.36 -12.34 -0.59
C LEU A 145 2.73 -13.81 -0.86
N PRO A 146 2.62 -14.68 0.16
CA PRO A 146 2.73 -16.12 -0.05
C PRO A 146 1.49 -16.69 -0.74
N GLU A 147 1.64 -17.81 -1.43
CA GLU A 147 0.47 -18.58 -1.88
C GLU A 147 -0.34 -19.13 -0.68
N PRO A 148 -1.68 -19.25 -0.80
CA PRO A 148 -2.52 -18.99 -1.99
C PRO A 148 -2.99 -17.53 -2.16
N TRP A 149 -2.42 -16.59 -1.38
CA TRP A 149 -2.90 -15.21 -1.30
C TRP A 149 -2.49 -14.39 -2.51
N ALA A 150 -1.26 -14.59 -3.00
CA ALA A 150 -0.79 -14.00 -4.25
C ALA A 150 -1.76 -14.32 -5.39
N GLY A 151 -2.11 -15.60 -5.60
CA GLY A 151 -3.07 -15.99 -6.62
C GLY A 151 -4.46 -15.37 -6.47
N MET A 152 -4.93 -15.12 -5.24
CA MET A 152 -6.18 -14.39 -5.01
C MET A 152 -6.08 -12.92 -5.42
N VAL A 153 -4.98 -12.24 -5.07
CA VAL A 153 -4.78 -10.83 -5.41
C VAL A 153 -4.59 -10.64 -6.92
N ILE A 154 -3.93 -11.58 -7.60
CA ILE A 154 -3.82 -11.59 -9.07
C ILE A 154 -5.22 -11.66 -9.72
N ARG A 155 -6.11 -12.54 -9.24
CA ARG A 155 -7.50 -12.55 -9.75
C ARG A 155 -8.24 -11.23 -9.50
N ALA A 156 -7.90 -10.54 -8.41
CA ALA A 156 -8.46 -9.23 -8.10
C ALA A 156 -7.99 -8.15 -9.08
N THR A 157 -6.71 -8.15 -9.48
CA THR A 157 -6.18 -7.20 -10.47
C THR A 157 -6.77 -7.46 -11.85
N GLU A 158 -6.89 -8.72 -12.27
CA GLU A 158 -7.57 -9.09 -13.52
C GLU A 158 -9.06 -8.67 -13.54
N ALA A 159 -9.75 -8.82 -12.41
CA ALA A 159 -11.15 -8.40 -12.30
C ALA A 159 -11.30 -6.87 -12.36
N LEU A 160 -10.29 -6.13 -11.87
CA LEU A 160 -10.25 -4.67 -11.92
C LEU A 160 -10.05 -4.16 -13.36
N ASP A 161 -9.20 -4.84 -14.13
CA ASP A 161 -8.85 -4.53 -15.52
C ASP A 161 -10.03 -4.76 -16.48
N ARG A 162 -10.74 -5.89 -16.34
CA ARG A 162 -11.91 -6.22 -17.20
C ARG A 162 -13.13 -5.31 -17.02
N ALA A 163 -13.13 -4.46 -16.01
CA ALA A 163 -14.28 -3.62 -15.71
C ALA A 163 -14.27 -2.27 -16.47
N GLU A 164 -13.32 -2.08 -17.39
CA GLU A 164 -13.24 -1.00 -18.39
C GLU A 164 -14.06 -1.31 -19.64
#